data_AF-A0A936CHE3-F1
#
_entry.id   AF-A0A936CHE3-F1
#
_cell.length_a   1.000
_cell.length_b   1.000
_cell.length_c   1.000
_cell.angle_alpha   90.00
_cell.angle_beta   90.00
_cell.angle_gamma   90.00
#
_symmetry.space_group_name_H-M   'P 1'
#
loop_
_entity.id
_entity.type
_entity.pdbx_description
1 polymer ?
#
loop_
_entity_poly.entity_id
_entity_poly.type
_entity_poly.pdbx_seq_one_letter_code
_entity_poly.pdbx_strand_id
1 'polypeptide(L)' 'HASLECRVVDTRMVRKYCYFVLEVVQAWVDAGVKNPRTLHHRGWGAFMVAGETIKLPSRMR' A
#
# COMPACT_ATOMS: atom_id res chain seq x y z
N HIS A 1 6.63 8.47 0.30
CA HIS A 1 6.21 8.82 -1.08
C HIS A 1 4.70 9.05 -1.12
N ALA A 2 3.87 8.21 -0.51
CA ALA A 2 2.42 8.41 -0.45
C ALA A 2 1.88 8.17 0.96
N SER A 3 0.77 8.85 1.28
CA SER A 3 -0.02 8.69 2.49
C SER A 3 -1.50 8.63 2.12
N LEU A 4 -2.27 7.79 2.83
CA LEU A 4 -3.72 7.66 2.64
C LEU A 4 -4.39 7.96 3.99
N GLU A 5 -5.24 8.98 4.05
CA GLU A 5 -6.11 9.22 5.19
C GLU A 5 -7.37 8.38 5.04
N CYS A 6 -7.72 7.69 6.12
CA CYS A 6 -8.76 6.70 6.10
C CYS A 6 -9.73 6.87 7.27
N ARG A 7 -11.00 6.50 7.02
CA ARG A 7 -12.01 6.26 8.05
C ARG A 7 -12.27 4.77 8.22
N VAL A 8 -12.44 4.30 9.45
CA VAL A 8 -12.88 2.91 9.70
C VAL A 8 -14.37 2.79 9.34
N VAL A 9 -14.69 1.91 8.40
CA VAL A 9 -16.07 1.75 7.89
C VAL A 9 -16.70 0.40 8.24
N ASP A 10 -15.90 -0.60 8.62
CA ASP A 10 -16.39 -1.89 9.11
C ASP A 10 -15.49 -2.44 10.21
N THR A 11 -16.12 -2.78 11.35
CA THR A 11 -15.46 -3.27 12.56
C THR A 11 -15.81 -4.71 12.91
N ARG A 12 -16.62 -5.40 12.10
CA ARG A 12 -17.15 -6.75 12.40
C ARG A 12 -16.05 -7.79 12.70
N MET A 13 -14.87 -7.63 12.10
CA MET A 13 -13.74 -8.55 12.26
C MET A 13 -12.66 -8.07 13.25
N VAL A 14 -12.77 -6.86 13.81
CA VAL A 14 -11.73 -6.26 14.68
C VAL A 14 -11.49 -7.12 15.91
N ARG A 15 -12.54 -7.52 16.62
CA ARG A 15 -12.39 -8.30 17.86
C ARG A 15 -11.70 -9.66 17.64
N LYS A 16 -11.97 -10.30 16.50
CA LYS A 16 -11.52 -11.67 16.24
C LYS A 16 -10.12 -11.72 15.62
N TYR A 17 -9.78 -10.73 14.79
CA TYR A 17 -8.59 -10.80 13.94
C TYR A 17 -7.75 -9.52 13.94
N CYS A 18 -8.16 -8.48 14.69
CA CYS A 18 -7.60 -7.14 14.54
C CYS A 18 -7.64 -6.65 13.09
N TYR A 19 -8.69 -7.04 12.35
CA TYR A 19 -8.87 -6.69 10.93
C TYR A 19 -9.79 -5.48 10.79
N PHE A 20 -9.32 -4.44 10.10
CA PHE A 20 -10.02 -3.18 9.88
C PHE A 20 -10.29 -2.98 8.39
N VAL A 21 -11.53 -2.62 8.03
CA VAL A 21 -11.86 -2.14 6.68
C VAL A 21 -11.87 -0.62 6.70
N LEU A 22 -11.13 -0.03 5.77
CA LEU A 22 -10.86 1.40 5.71
C LEU A 22 -11.37 1.99 4.39
N GLU A 23 -12.10 3.10 4.48
CA GLU A 23 -12.42 3.97 3.33
C GLU A 23 -11.35 5.06 3.25
N VAL A 24 -10.68 5.17 2.09
CA VAL A 24 -9.73 6.27 1.83
C VAL A 24 -10.53 7.54 1.55
N VAL A 25 -10.38 8.55 2.40
CA VAL A 25 -11.09 9.84 2.26
C VAL A 25 -10.21 10.92 1.63
N GLN A 26 -8.88 10.78 1.76
CA GLN A 26 -7.91 11.66 1.12
C GLN A 26 -6.60 10.92 0.86
N ALA A 27 -5.90 11.31 -0.20
CA ALA A 27 -4.59 10.76 -0.55
C ALA A 27 -3.59 11.89 -0.84
N TRP A 28 -2.34 11.70 -0.42
CA TRP A 28 -1.23 12.59 -0.74
C TRP A 28 -0.08 11.80 -1.33
N VAL A 29 0.61 12.43 -2.27
CA VAL A 29 1.81 11.89 -2.89
C VAL A 29 2.86 12.98 -3.01
N ASP A 30 4.10 12.64 -2.73
CA ASP A 30 5.26 13.46 -3.08
C ASP A 30 5.55 13.27 -4.58
N ALA A 31 5.07 14.21 -5.39
CA ALA A 31 5.22 14.19 -6.84
C ALA A 31 6.67 14.34 -7.33
N GLY A 32 7.59 14.75 -6.45
CA GLY A 32 9.03 14.81 -6.72
C GLY A 32 9.68 13.42 -6.79
N VAL A 33 9.10 12.42 -6.10
CA VAL A 33 9.63 11.05 -6.08
C VAL A 33 9.09 10.25 -7.26
N LYS A 34 9.86 10.19 -8.35
CA LYS A 34 9.45 9.50 -9.58
C LYS A 34 9.48 7.96 -9.49
N ASN A 35 10.45 7.41 -8.78
CA ASN A 35 10.64 5.96 -8.62
C ASN A 35 10.82 5.62 -7.13
N PRO A 36 9.73 5.51 -6.35
CA PRO A 36 9.81 5.25 -4.93
C PRO A 36 10.40 3.86 -4.68
N ARG A 37 11.44 3.79 -3.85
CA ARG A 37 12.03 2.53 -3.38
C ARG A 37 11.21 1.97 -2.22
N THR A 38 10.09 1.33 -2.54
CA THR A 38 9.22 0.73 -1.52
C THR A 38 9.86 -0.51 -0.89
N LEU A 39 9.55 -0.75 0.39
CA LEU A 39 10.05 -1.89 1.15
C LEU A 39 8.98 -2.97 1.24
N HIS A 40 9.42 -4.22 1.11
CA HIS A 40 8.62 -5.43 1.28
C HIS A 40 9.21 -6.22 2.44
N HIS A 41 8.49 -6.31 3.55
CA HIS A 41 8.91 -7.10 4.70
C HIS A 41 8.79 -8.61 4.41
N ARG A 42 9.82 -9.38 4.75
CA ARG A 42 9.91 -10.83 4.52
C ARG A 42 9.93 -11.67 5.81
N GLY A 43 9.71 -11.04 6.96
CA GLY A 43 9.79 -11.68 8.27
C GLY A 43 11.17 -11.55 8.90
N TRP A 44 11.24 -11.67 10.23
CA TRP A 44 12.49 -11.75 10.99
C TRP A 44 13.48 -10.60 10.72
N GLY A 45 12.98 -9.40 10.46
CA GLY A 45 13.82 -8.23 10.15
C GLY A 45 14.42 -8.24 8.75
N ALA A 46 14.08 -9.21 7.89
CA ALA A 46 14.48 -9.22 6.50
C ALA A 46 13.54 -8.36 5.65
N PHE A 47 14.11 -7.53 4.78
CA PHE A 47 13.39 -6.65 3.86
C PHE A 47 13.94 -6.78 2.44
N MET A 48 13.06 -6.59 1.47
CA MET A 48 13.41 -6.44 0.06
C MET A 48 13.01 -5.03 -0.38
N VAL A 49 13.86 -4.38 -1.16
CA VAL A 49 13.50 -3.16 -1.88
C VAL A 49 12.86 -3.58 -3.20
N ALA A 50 11.76 -2.92 -3.60
CA ALA A 50 11.14 -3.15 -4.90
C ALA A 50 12.17 -3.09 -6.03
N GLY A 51 12.12 -4.07 -6.92
CA GLY A 51 13.04 -4.21 -8.05
C GLY A 51 12.63 -3.32 -9.24
N GLU A 52 13.11 -3.72 -10.41
CA GLU A 52 12.81 -3.03 -11.67
C GLU A 52 11.31 -3.09 -12.01
N THR A 53 10.75 -1.94 -12.40
CA THR A 53 9.41 -1.88 -12.99
C THR A 53 9.48 -2.34 -14.43
N ILE A 54 8.79 -3.44 -14.74
CA ILE A 54 8.66 -3.96 -16.12
C ILE A 54 7.30 -3.60 -16.71
N LYS A 55 7.25 -3.49 -18.05
CA LYS A 55 6.00 -3.29 -18.80
C LYS A 55 5.68 -4.54 -19.61
N LEU A 56 4.53 -5.15 -19.35
CA LEU A 56 4.02 -6.30 -20.10
C LEU A 56 2.82 -5.88 -20.97
N PRO A 57 2.53 -6.59 -22.08
CA PRO A 57 1.30 -6.36 -22.85
C PRO A 57 0.06 -6.52 -21.97
N SER A 58 -0.86 -5.55 -22.00
CA SER A 58 -2.14 -5.58 -21.27
C SER A 58 -3.33 -5.41 -22.22
N ARG A 59 -4.43 -6.12 -21.95
CA ARG A 59 -5.72 -5.94 -22.63
C ARG A 59 -6.65 -4.97 -21.90
N MET A 60 -6.27 -4.51 -20.71
CA MET A 60 -7.01 -3.53 -19.93
C MET A 60 -6.78 -2.14 -20.54
N ARG A 61 -7.87 -1.43 -20.85
CA ARG A 61 -7.87 -0.04 -21.29
C ARG A 61 -8.03 0.89 -20.10
#